data_AF-A0A9D8M3X6-F1
#
_entry.id   AF-A0A9D8M3X6-F1
#
_cell.length_a   1.000
_cell.length_b   1.000
_cell.length_c   1.000
_cell.angle_alpha   90.00
_cell.angle_beta   90.00
_cell.angle_gamma   90.00
#
_symmetry.space_group_name_H-M   'P 1'
#
loop_
_entity.id
_entity.type
_entity.pdbx_description
1 polymer ?
#
loop_
_entity_poly.entity_id
_entity_poly.type
_entity_poly.pdbx_seq_one_letter_code
_entity_poly.pdbx_strand_id
1 'polypeptide(L)'
;AAVVLTTGIAPRPWVSTAMIENDGPAGTAVLARTLALGGGAVPVVVGEPEILPALAALLQAAGLVRVEGPLPGADDVAAVVLRPYPVAGGDGVAEALLDELRPAALVSVERLGRNARGVFHDAAGRDVGQGKAPIDALFEEGGRRQLPTIGVGDGGNEIGMGAIAGAVLASVPFGAACRCGCGGGVAARTATDVLVTAGVSNWACYAVAASLAARRRRPDLLHTPEDEDRLLRFGVELGLLDALRGTIDADVDAIPLASHVAMVELIGEAARRAVPGE
;
A
#
# COMPACT_ATOMS: atom_id res chain seq x y z
N ALA A 1 1.80 17.16 -9.46
CA ALA A 1 2.56 16.07 -10.12
C ALA A 1 1.96 14.72 -9.71
N ALA A 2 1.98 13.71 -10.58
CA ALA A 2 1.42 12.40 -10.24
C ALA A 2 2.33 11.63 -9.26
N VAL A 3 1.74 10.95 -8.28
CA VAL A 3 2.42 9.95 -7.43
C VAL A 3 1.68 8.65 -7.61
N VAL A 4 2.37 7.61 -8.06
CA VAL A 4 1.75 6.30 -8.28
C VAL A 4 1.81 5.50 -6.98
N LEU A 5 0.66 4.99 -6.54
CA LEU A 5 0.55 4.13 -5.36
C LEU A 5 0.03 2.75 -5.76
N THR A 6 0.41 1.70 -5.04
CA THR A 6 -0.20 0.37 -5.18
C THR A 6 -0.40 -0.28 -3.82
N THR A 7 -1.50 -1.03 -3.67
CA THR A 7 -1.82 -1.77 -2.46
C THR A 7 -2.83 -2.86 -2.71
N GLY A 8 -2.94 -3.78 -1.76
CA GLY A 8 -3.96 -4.82 -1.72
C GLY A 8 -3.34 -6.18 -1.97
N ILE A 9 -3.57 -7.10 -1.05
CA ILE A 9 -3.19 -8.49 -1.19
C ILE A 9 -4.47 -9.28 -1.16
N ALA A 10 -4.67 -10.15 -2.15
CA ALA A 10 -5.68 -11.21 -2.06
C ALA A 10 -5.03 -12.44 -1.40
N PRO A 11 -5.16 -12.66 -0.08
CA PRO A 11 -4.39 -13.70 0.63
C PRO A 11 -4.85 -15.12 0.32
N ARG A 12 -6.06 -15.29 -0.25
CA ARG A 12 -6.66 -16.59 -0.57
C ARG A 12 -7.24 -16.57 -1.98
N PRO A 13 -6.39 -16.43 -3.01
CA PRO A 13 -6.85 -16.26 -4.39
C PRO A 13 -7.62 -17.48 -4.92
N TRP A 14 -7.46 -18.66 -4.31
CA TRP A 14 -8.24 -19.86 -4.62
C TRP A 14 -9.70 -19.77 -4.16
N VAL A 15 -10.04 -18.88 -3.22
CA VAL A 15 -11.43 -18.56 -2.84
C VAL A 15 -11.97 -17.45 -3.73
N SER A 16 -11.24 -16.34 -3.80
CA SER A 16 -11.55 -15.20 -4.66
C SER A 16 -10.32 -14.31 -4.80
N THR A 17 -10.05 -13.86 -6.02
CA THR A 17 -8.99 -12.90 -6.36
C THR A 17 -9.40 -11.45 -6.09
N ALA A 18 -10.69 -11.19 -5.87
CA ALA A 18 -11.22 -9.89 -5.44
C ALA A 18 -11.26 -9.73 -3.91
N MET A 19 -11.09 -10.82 -3.14
CA MET A 19 -11.08 -10.78 -1.68
C MET A 19 -9.70 -10.35 -1.18
N ILE A 20 -9.55 -9.05 -0.93
CA ILE A 20 -8.31 -8.47 -0.40
C ILE A 20 -8.36 -8.29 1.11
N GLU A 21 -7.19 -8.25 1.73
CA GLU A 21 -7.05 -7.93 3.15
C GLU A 21 -7.18 -6.44 3.44
N ASN A 22 -7.28 -6.11 4.72
CA ASN A 22 -7.47 -4.75 5.21
C ASN A 22 -6.16 -4.00 5.53
N ASP A 23 -5.03 -4.70 5.72
CA ASP A 23 -3.72 -4.04 5.79
C ASP A 23 -3.25 -3.60 4.41
N GLY A 24 -2.82 -2.34 4.31
CA GLY A 24 -2.46 -1.67 3.07
C GLY A 24 -3.53 -0.71 2.53
N PRO A 25 -4.75 -1.18 2.19
CA PRO A 25 -5.78 -0.33 1.60
C PRO A 25 -6.11 0.92 2.43
N ALA A 26 -6.25 0.78 3.76
CA ALA A 26 -6.59 1.92 4.62
C ALA A 26 -5.43 2.93 4.72
N GLY A 27 -4.20 2.44 4.90
CA GLY A 27 -2.96 3.22 4.88
C GLY A 27 -2.77 3.98 3.58
N THR A 28 -3.01 3.30 2.45
CA THR A 28 -2.96 3.91 1.12
C THR A 28 -4.01 5.00 0.96
N ALA A 29 -5.23 4.78 1.47
CA ALA A 29 -6.29 5.78 1.39
C ALA A 29 -5.94 7.05 2.17
N VAL A 30 -5.41 6.90 3.39
CA VAL A 30 -4.92 8.02 4.20
C VAL A 30 -3.75 8.74 3.51
N LEU A 31 -2.76 7.99 3.03
CA LEU A 31 -1.60 8.59 2.36
C LEU A 31 -1.99 9.33 1.07
N ALA A 32 -2.87 8.75 0.25
CA ALA A 32 -3.39 9.40 -0.95
C ALA A 32 -4.13 10.69 -0.61
N ARG A 33 -4.99 10.69 0.44
CA ARG A 33 -5.67 11.88 0.93
C ARG A 33 -4.70 12.98 1.35
N THR A 34 -3.67 12.64 2.13
CA THR A 34 -2.66 13.61 2.57
C THR A 34 -1.85 14.17 1.40
N LEU A 35 -1.52 13.34 0.40
CA LEU A 35 -0.81 13.78 -0.81
C LEU A 35 -1.67 14.75 -1.65
N ALA A 36 -2.95 14.45 -1.82
CA ALA A 36 -3.89 15.29 -2.55
C ALA A 36 -4.09 16.65 -1.86
N LEU A 37 -4.36 16.65 -0.56
CA LEU A 37 -4.68 17.88 0.19
C LEU A 37 -3.45 18.69 0.63
N GLY A 38 -2.33 18.03 0.91
CA GLY A 38 -1.14 18.65 1.50
C GLY A 38 0.03 18.84 0.53
N GLY A 39 0.03 18.15 -0.60
CA GLY A 39 1.16 18.11 -1.53
C GLY A 39 0.92 18.70 -2.91
N GLY A 40 -0.34 18.98 -3.29
CA GLY A 40 -0.70 19.28 -4.69
C GLY A 40 -0.30 18.15 -5.65
N ALA A 41 -0.12 16.94 -5.09
CA ALA A 41 0.15 15.74 -5.85
C ALA A 41 -1.18 15.11 -6.25
N VAL A 42 -1.16 14.41 -7.37
CA VAL A 42 -2.29 13.59 -7.82
C VAL A 42 -1.95 12.14 -7.51
N PRO A 43 -2.59 11.52 -6.52
CA PRO A 43 -2.50 10.09 -6.30
C PRO A 43 -3.06 9.32 -7.51
N VAL A 44 -2.28 8.39 -8.04
CA VAL A 44 -2.70 7.43 -9.06
C VAL A 44 -2.54 6.03 -8.48
N VAL A 45 -3.64 5.40 -8.08
CA VAL A 45 -3.63 4.06 -7.49
C VAL A 45 -3.70 3.01 -8.59
N VAL A 46 -2.73 2.09 -8.59
CA VAL A 46 -2.61 1.02 -9.59
C VAL A 46 -2.77 -0.35 -8.94
N GLY A 47 -3.52 -1.22 -9.61
CA GLY A 47 -3.84 -2.55 -9.09
C GLY A 47 -4.62 -3.38 -10.09
N GLU A 48 -4.86 -4.63 -9.73
CA GLU A 48 -5.63 -5.56 -10.54
C GLU A 48 -7.07 -5.07 -10.73
N PRO A 49 -7.66 -5.20 -11.93
CA PRO A 49 -9.02 -4.72 -12.21
C PRO A 49 -10.07 -5.19 -11.21
N GLU A 50 -9.91 -6.39 -10.65
CA GLU A 50 -10.86 -7.00 -9.72
C GLU A 50 -10.87 -6.35 -8.34
N ILE A 51 -9.77 -5.75 -7.91
CA ILE A 51 -9.65 -5.13 -6.57
C ILE A 51 -9.91 -3.63 -6.60
N LEU A 52 -9.77 -2.99 -7.78
CA LEU A 52 -9.96 -1.55 -7.94
C LEU A 52 -11.34 -1.03 -7.48
N PRO A 53 -12.47 -1.75 -7.64
CA PRO A 53 -13.75 -1.28 -7.11
C PRO A 53 -13.75 -1.11 -5.58
N ALA A 54 -13.19 -2.08 -4.84
CA ALA A 54 -13.09 -1.99 -3.38
C ALA A 54 -12.14 -0.87 -2.96
N LEU A 55 -10.98 -0.75 -3.62
CA LEU A 55 -10.04 0.35 -3.36
C LEU A 55 -10.67 1.72 -3.66
N ALA A 56 -11.42 1.85 -4.76
CA ALA A 56 -12.11 3.09 -5.11
C ALA A 56 -13.10 3.51 -4.01
N ALA A 57 -13.93 2.57 -3.54
CA ALA A 57 -14.89 2.85 -2.49
C ALA A 57 -14.19 3.27 -1.18
N LEU A 58 -13.10 2.59 -0.80
CA LEU A 58 -12.34 2.92 0.40
C LEU A 58 -11.65 4.30 0.31
N LEU A 59 -11.05 4.61 -0.84
CA LEU A 59 -10.47 5.93 -1.13
C LEU A 59 -11.54 7.04 -1.04
N GLN A 60 -12.74 6.79 -1.54
CA GLN A 60 -13.86 7.72 -1.42
C GLN A 60 -14.33 7.89 0.03
N ALA A 61 -14.35 6.81 0.82
CA ALA A 61 -14.62 6.89 2.25
C ALA A 61 -13.54 7.70 3.00
N ALA A 62 -12.29 7.72 2.53
CA ALA A 62 -11.26 8.62 3.04
C ALA A 62 -11.45 10.09 2.58
N GLY A 63 -12.47 10.39 1.78
CA GLY A 63 -12.81 11.74 1.33
C GLY A 63 -12.14 12.15 0.01
N LEU A 64 -11.63 11.20 -0.76
CA LEU A 64 -11.11 11.46 -2.10
C LEU A 64 -12.23 11.39 -3.16
N VAL A 65 -12.10 12.19 -4.22
CA VAL A 65 -12.98 12.14 -5.38
C VAL A 65 -12.29 11.34 -6.48
N ARG A 66 -12.88 10.19 -6.85
CA ARG A 66 -12.42 9.43 -8.01
C ARG A 66 -12.71 10.21 -9.29
N VAL A 67 -11.70 10.35 -10.15
CA VAL A 67 -11.81 10.99 -11.46
C VAL A 67 -11.29 10.09 -12.57
N GLU A 68 -11.86 10.22 -13.77
CA GLU A 68 -11.52 9.42 -14.95
C GLU A 68 -10.78 10.28 -15.98
N GLY A 69 -9.50 10.58 -15.76
CA GLY A 69 -8.69 11.28 -16.78
C GLY A 69 -7.46 12.03 -16.26
N PRO A 70 -6.61 12.55 -17.18
CA PRO A 70 -5.49 13.41 -16.82
C PRO A 70 -6.00 14.70 -16.19
N LEU A 71 -5.25 15.21 -15.20
CA LEU A 71 -5.68 16.29 -14.32
C LEU A 71 -4.95 17.61 -14.61
N PRO A 72 -5.44 18.43 -15.56
CA PRO A 72 -5.32 19.88 -15.47
C PRO A 72 -6.42 20.43 -14.52
N GLY A 73 -6.02 21.06 -13.41
CA GLY A 73 -6.92 21.94 -12.62
C GLY A 73 -7.70 21.32 -11.46
N ALA A 74 -7.25 20.21 -10.86
CA ALA A 74 -7.84 19.68 -9.62
C ALA A 74 -7.33 20.39 -8.36
N ASP A 75 -7.15 21.71 -8.42
CA ASP A 75 -6.57 22.48 -7.31
C ASP A 75 -7.59 22.70 -6.18
N ASP A 76 -8.88 22.44 -6.42
CA ASP A 76 -10.00 22.61 -5.49
C ASP A 76 -10.67 21.29 -5.05
N VAL A 77 -10.18 20.14 -5.53
CA VAL A 77 -10.72 18.82 -5.21
C VAL A 77 -9.61 17.85 -4.82
N ALA A 78 -9.82 17.10 -3.74
CA ALA A 78 -8.94 16.00 -3.33
C ALA A 78 -9.11 14.80 -4.29
N ALA A 79 -8.55 14.89 -5.49
CA ALA A 79 -8.76 13.90 -6.55
C ALA A 79 -7.88 12.66 -6.39
N VAL A 80 -8.38 11.50 -6.87
CA VAL A 80 -7.61 10.27 -7.04
C VAL A 80 -7.96 9.62 -8.38
N VAL A 81 -6.95 9.10 -9.07
CA VAL A 81 -7.12 8.31 -10.29
C VAL A 81 -6.85 6.85 -9.97
N LEU A 82 -7.67 5.94 -10.48
CA LEU A 82 -7.37 4.50 -10.43
C LEU A 82 -7.03 4.01 -11.82
N ARG A 83 -5.97 3.20 -11.94
CA ARG A 83 -5.55 2.60 -13.21
C ARG A 83 -5.41 1.09 -13.08
N PRO A 84 -6.02 0.31 -13.98
CA PRO A 84 -5.82 -1.13 -13.99
C PRO A 84 -4.40 -1.46 -14.39
N TYR A 85 -3.81 -2.42 -13.68
CA TYR A 85 -2.57 -3.07 -14.07
C TYR A 85 -2.88 -4.51 -14.49
N PRO A 86 -2.46 -4.96 -15.67
CA PRO A 86 -2.82 -6.27 -16.20
C PRO A 86 -2.19 -7.42 -15.37
N VAL A 87 -3.00 -8.45 -15.10
CA VAL A 87 -2.56 -9.69 -14.44
C VAL A 87 -1.78 -10.60 -15.40
N ALA A 88 -2.09 -10.54 -16.70
CA ALA A 88 -1.44 -11.31 -17.75
C ALA A 88 -1.13 -10.42 -18.95
N GLY A 89 0.00 -10.72 -19.62
CA GLY A 89 0.40 -10.09 -20.87
C GLY A 89 1.25 -8.82 -20.73
N GLY A 90 2.26 -8.75 -21.59
CA GLY A 90 2.94 -7.51 -21.99
C GLY A 90 4.27 -7.24 -21.29
N ASP A 91 5.37 -7.63 -21.94
CA ASP A 91 6.60 -6.84 -21.82
C ASP A 91 6.25 -5.38 -22.15
N GLY A 92 6.79 -4.41 -21.41
CA GLY A 92 6.55 -2.98 -21.68
C GLY A 92 5.38 -2.33 -20.94
N VAL A 93 4.60 -3.06 -20.12
CA VAL A 93 3.47 -2.47 -19.36
C VAL A 93 3.95 -1.43 -18.36
N ALA A 94 5.01 -1.76 -17.60
CA ALA A 94 5.62 -0.85 -16.64
C ALA A 94 6.14 0.41 -17.35
N GLU A 95 6.85 0.23 -18.45
CA GLU A 95 7.41 1.28 -19.27
C GLU A 95 6.33 2.21 -19.81
N ALA A 96 5.29 1.65 -20.41
CA ALA A 96 4.18 2.42 -20.98
C ALA A 96 3.44 3.24 -19.90
N LEU A 97 3.22 2.66 -18.71
CA LEU A 97 2.57 3.36 -17.61
C LEU A 97 3.44 4.51 -17.09
N LEU A 98 4.75 4.31 -16.97
CA LEU A 98 5.69 5.36 -16.54
C LEU A 98 5.85 6.45 -17.60
N ASP A 99 5.86 6.10 -18.88
CA ASP A 99 5.91 7.05 -20.00
C ASP A 99 4.64 7.91 -20.07
N GLU A 100 3.48 7.31 -19.82
CA GLU A 100 2.20 8.01 -19.80
C GLU A 100 2.09 8.96 -18.59
N LEU A 101 2.30 8.43 -17.39
CA LEU A 101 2.03 9.16 -16.15
C LEU A 101 3.16 10.13 -15.75
N ARG A 102 4.40 9.85 -16.16
CA ARG A 102 5.62 10.56 -15.74
C ARG A 102 5.59 10.90 -14.24
N PRO A 103 5.45 9.90 -13.36
CA PRO A 103 5.22 10.13 -11.95
C PRO A 103 6.45 10.74 -11.28
N ALA A 104 6.21 11.52 -10.22
CA ALA A 104 7.26 12.08 -9.37
C ALA A 104 7.82 11.06 -8.37
N ALA A 105 7.04 10.02 -8.04
CA ALA A 105 7.45 8.93 -7.16
C ALA A 105 6.53 7.71 -7.34
N LEU A 106 7.02 6.55 -6.94
CA LEU A 106 6.29 5.30 -6.81
C LEU A 106 6.22 4.88 -5.33
N VAL A 107 5.04 4.47 -4.87
CA VAL A 107 4.81 4.03 -3.48
C VAL A 107 4.10 2.69 -3.49
N SER A 108 4.72 1.67 -2.90
CA SER A 108 4.09 0.39 -2.62
C SER A 108 3.67 0.34 -1.17
N VAL A 109 2.44 -0.10 -0.89
CA VAL A 109 1.94 -0.29 0.47
C VAL A 109 1.29 -1.66 0.58
N GLU A 110 1.86 -2.54 1.39
CA GLU A 110 1.33 -3.89 1.63
C GLU A 110 0.95 -4.57 0.32
N ARG A 111 1.96 -4.71 -0.54
CA ARG A 111 1.81 -5.30 -1.86
C ARG A 111 2.92 -6.30 -2.05
N LEU A 112 2.54 -7.55 -2.31
CA LEU A 112 3.50 -8.63 -2.53
C LEU A 112 4.47 -8.31 -3.68
N GLY A 113 5.74 -8.60 -3.44
CA GLY A 113 6.78 -8.68 -4.46
C GLY A 113 7.10 -10.14 -4.78
N ARG A 114 7.54 -10.43 -6.01
CA ARG A 114 8.01 -11.78 -6.33
C ARG A 114 9.32 -12.05 -5.60
N ASN A 115 9.52 -13.29 -5.15
CA ASN A 115 10.80 -13.71 -4.62
C ASN A 115 11.85 -13.88 -5.74
N ALA A 116 13.07 -14.31 -5.39
CA ALA A 116 14.15 -14.58 -6.36
C ALA A 116 13.81 -15.65 -7.43
N ARG A 117 12.72 -16.41 -7.25
CA ARG A 117 12.20 -17.41 -8.21
C ARG A 117 11.03 -16.91 -9.05
N GLY A 118 10.63 -15.64 -8.89
CA GLY A 118 9.50 -15.07 -9.62
C GLY A 118 8.12 -15.42 -9.04
N VAL A 119 8.06 -15.96 -7.81
CA VAL A 119 6.82 -16.45 -7.19
C VAL A 119 6.36 -15.50 -6.07
N PHE A 120 5.06 -15.24 -6.02
CA PHE A 120 4.44 -14.48 -4.92
C PHE A 120 4.09 -15.40 -3.76
N HIS A 121 4.44 -14.99 -2.55
CA HIS A 121 4.17 -15.77 -1.35
C HIS A 121 3.38 -14.99 -0.32
N ASP A 122 2.56 -15.70 0.44
CA ASP A 122 2.09 -15.22 1.73
C ASP A 122 3.12 -15.51 2.84
N ALA A 123 2.85 -14.98 4.05
CA ALA A 123 3.68 -15.19 5.22
C ALA A 123 3.77 -16.68 5.66
N ALA A 124 2.89 -17.56 5.17
CA ALA A 124 2.96 -19.00 5.43
C ALA A 124 3.83 -19.77 4.41
N GLY A 125 4.43 -19.06 3.45
CA GLY A 125 5.27 -19.63 2.41
C GLY A 125 4.51 -20.38 1.33
N ARG A 126 3.19 -20.14 1.18
CA ARG A 126 2.36 -20.70 0.11
C ARG A 126 2.45 -19.81 -1.13
N ASP A 127 2.36 -20.41 -2.31
CA ASP A 127 2.21 -19.65 -3.55
C ASP A 127 0.80 -19.06 -3.61
N VAL A 128 0.75 -17.74 -3.74
CA VAL A 128 -0.49 -16.96 -3.86
C VAL A 128 -0.52 -16.13 -5.13
N GLY A 129 0.29 -16.45 -6.14
CA GLY A 129 0.42 -15.68 -7.38
C GLY A 129 -0.81 -15.68 -8.28
N GLN A 130 -1.78 -16.57 -8.05
CA GLN A 130 -3.03 -16.59 -8.82
C GLN A 130 -3.72 -15.23 -8.76
N GLY A 131 -4.00 -14.65 -9.93
CA GLY A 131 -4.70 -13.38 -10.07
C GLY A 131 -3.88 -12.15 -9.71
N LYS A 132 -2.57 -12.27 -9.40
CA LYS A 132 -1.72 -11.13 -9.02
C LYS A 132 -1.00 -10.54 -10.22
N ALA A 133 -1.07 -9.23 -10.33
CA ALA A 133 -0.31 -8.49 -11.31
C ALA A 133 1.18 -8.40 -10.90
N PRO A 134 2.14 -8.51 -11.85
CA PRO A 134 3.56 -8.31 -11.58
C PRO A 134 3.91 -6.82 -11.43
N ILE A 135 3.27 -6.14 -10.49
CA ILE A 135 3.43 -4.70 -10.22
C ILE A 135 4.84 -4.41 -9.68
N ASP A 136 5.52 -5.38 -9.09
CA ASP A 136 6.93 -5.28 -8.71
C ASP A 136 7.85 -4.92 -9.91
N ALA A 137 7.48 -5.28 -11.14
CA ALA A 137 8.16 -4.84 -12.35
C ALA A 137 8.09 -3.32 -12.56
N LEU A 138 6.99 -2.67 -12.14
CA LEU A 138 6.84 -1.21 -12.20
C LEU A 138 7.88 -0.51 -11.31
N PHE A 139 8.18 -1.08 -10.15
CA PHE A 139 9.18 -0.55 -9.21
C PHE A 139 10.59 -0.81 -9.72
N GLU A 140 10.86 -1.96 -10.32
CA GLU A 140 12.15 -2.26 -10.95
C GLU A 140 12.47 -1.32 -12.10
N GLU A 141 11.50 -1.09 -12.99
CA GLU A 141 11.67 -0.13 -14.07
C GLU A 141 11.76 1.31 -13.55
N GLY A 142 10.97 1.66 -12.53
CA GLY A 142 11.06 2.96 -11.87
C GLY A 142 12.46 3.23 -11.29
N GLY A 143 13.03 2.25 -10.59
CA GLY A 143 14.40 2.31 -10.09
C GLY A 143 15.44 2.44 -11.20
N ARG A 144 15.27 1.70 -12.33
CA ARG A 144 16.14 1.83 -13.50
C ARG A 144 16.10 3.24 -14.11
N ARG A 145 14.95 3.91 -14.01
CA ARG A 145 14.74 5.32 -14.43
C ARG A 145 15.10 6.35 -13.35
N GLN A 146 15.63 5.92 -12.21
CA GLN A 146 15.99 6.79 -11.08
C GLN A 146 14.78 7.59 -10.53
N LEU A 147 13.59 7.02 -10.62
CA LEU A 147 12.41 7.56 -9.95
C LEU A 147 12.48 7.23 -8.46
N PRO A 148 12.13 8.17 -7.56
CA PRO A 148 12.00 7.87 -6.14
C PRO A 148 11.00 6.72 -5.91
N THR A 149 11.46 5.66 -5.27
CA THR A 149 10.66 4.48 -4.94
C THR A 149 10.56 4.31 -3.42
N ILE A 150 9.35 4.09 -2.94
CA ILE A 150 9.06 3.89 -1.51
C ILE A 150 8.30 2.58 -1.37
N GLY A 151 8.78 1.70 -0.49
CA GLY A 151 8.10 0.48 -0.09
C GLY A 151 7.63 0.58 1.35
N VAL A 152 6.41 0.13 1.60
CA VAL A 152 5.82 -0.04 2.93
C VAL A 152 5.37 -1.50 3.04
N GLY A 153 5.85 -2.17 4.07
CA GLY A 153 5.56 -3.59 4.35
C GLY A 153 5.92 -3.94 5.78
N ASP A 154 5.42 -5.06 6.27
CA ASP A 154 5.71 -5.58 7.61
C ASP A 154 6.13 -7.07 7.66
N GLY A 155 5.88 -7.84 6.59
CA GLY A 155 6.10 -9.29 6.55
C GLY A 155 7.40 -9.75 5.90
N GLY A 156 7.97 -8.97 4.96
CA GLY A 156 9.21 -9.30 4.24
C GLY A 156 8.98 -9.82 2.81
N ASN A 157 7.73 -10.08 2.45
CA ASN A 157 7.28 -10.55 1.13
C ASN A 157 6.68 -9.42 0.28
N GLU A 158 6.75 -8.18 0.74
CA GLU A 158 6.25 -6.99 0.05
C GLU A 158 7.32 -6.29 -0.80
N ILE A 159 6.88 -5.57 -1.83
CA ILE A 159 7.74 -4.72 -2.66
C ILE A 159 8.45 -3.69 -1.76
N GLY A 160 9.78 -3.64 -1.85
CA GLY A 160 10.65 -2.81 -1.02
C GLY A 160 11.48 -3.61 -0.03
N MET A 161 10.97 -4.75 0.46
CA MET A 161 11.67 -5.61 1.41
C MET A 161 12.96 -6.23 0.85
N GLY A 162 13.13 -6.22 -0.47
CA GLY A 162 14.41 -6.56 -1.11
C GLY A 162 15.59 -5.72 -0.60
N ALA A 163 15.34 -4.51 -0.11
CA ALA A 163 16.37 -3.65 0.48
C ALA A 163 16.99 -4.24 1.77
N ILE A 164 16.25 -5.11 2.47
CA ILE A 164 16.68 -5.80 3.69
C ILE A 164 16.60 -7.32 3.54
N ALA A 165 16.74 -7.86 2.33
CA ALA A 165 16.59 -9.28 2.04
C ALA A 165 17.43 -10.19 2.97
N GLY A 166 18.65 -9.77 3.34
CA GLY A 166 19.48 -10.52 4.28
C GLY A 166 18.82 -10.71 5.66
N ALA A 167 18.15 -9.69 6.19
CA ALA A 167 17.42 -9.77 7.45
C ALA A 167 16.16 -10.65 7.30
N VAL A 168 15.43 -10.51 6.19
CA VAL A 168 14.23 -11.33 5.91
C VAL A 168 14.61 -12.81 5.84
N LEU A 169 15.63 -13.16 5.06
CA LEU A 169 16.12 -14.53 4.91
C LEU A 169 16.54 -15.16 6.26
N ALA A 170 17.12 -14.36 7.15
CA ALA A 170 17.66 -14.82 8.43
C ALA A 170 16.61 -14.90 9.56
N SER A 171 15.61 -14.04 9.54
CA SER A 171 14.74 -13.81 10.72
C SER A 171 13.26 -14.03 10.48
N VAL A 172 12.79 -14.01 9.23
CA VAL A 172 11.36 -14.19 8.92
C VAL A 172 11.05 -15.68 8.71
N PRO A 173 9.96 -16.21 9.29
CA PRO A 173 9.49 -17.56 9.00
C PRO A 173 9.34 -17.79 7.49
N PHE A 174 9.84 -18.93 6.99
CA PHE A 174 9.91 -19.25 5.56
C PHE A 174 10.74 -18.28 4.71
N GLY A 175 11.48 -17.36 5.33
CA GLY A 175 12.35 -16.38 4.68
C GLY A 175 13.25 -17.02 3.63
N ALA A 176 14.01 -18.04 4.02
CA ALA A 176 14.92 -18.79 3.14
C ALA A 176 14.31 -20.04 2.48
N ALA A 177 13.18 -20.56 2.98
CA ALA A 177 12.58 -21.81 2.51
C ALA A 177 11.05 -21.77 2.56
N CYS A 178 10.42 -21.72 1.40
CA CYS A 178 8.97 -21.67 1.22
C CYS A 178 8.35 -23.08 1.17
N ARG A 179 7.02 -23.15 1.30
CA ARG A 179 6.25 -24.41 1.23
C ARG A 179 5.79 -24.79 -0.19
N CYS A 180 5.85 -23.85 -1.13
CA CYS A 180 5.37 -24.07 -2.51
C CYS A 180 6.29 -24.96 -3.37
N GLY A 181 7.51 -25.27 -2.90
CA GLY A 181 8.48 -26.08 -3.65
C GLY A 181 9.41 -25.31 -4.59
N CYS A 182 9.28 -23.98 -4.75
CA CYS A 182 10.20 -23.20 -5.62
C CYS A 182 11.63 -23.08 -5.06
N GLY A 183 11.81 -23.32 -3.76
CA GLY A 183 13.11 -23.29 -3.07
C GLY A 183 13.70 -21.88 -2.89
N GLY A 184 12.89 -20.83 -3.06
CA GLY A 184 13.35 -19.43 -2.98
C GLY A 184 13.00 -18.68 -1.70
N GLY A 185 12.15 -19.26 -0.83
CA GLY A 185 11.65 -18.57 0.36
C GLY A 185 10.64 -17.46 0.04
N VAL A 186 10.23 -16.70 1.05
CA VAL A 186 9.19 -15.66 0.91
C VAL A 186 9.74 -14.27 0.63
N ALA A 187 11.04 -14.05 0.83
CA ALA A 187 11.65 -12.73 0.69
C ALA A 187 11.41 -12.14 -0.70
N ALA A 188 10.74 -10.99 -0.77
CA ALA A 188 10.58 -10.25 -2.02
C ALA A 188 11.95 -9.80 -2.54
N ARG A 189 12.16 -9.89 -3.86
CA ARG A 189 13.44 -9.50 -4.48
C ARG A 189 13.52 -8.00 -4.75
N THR A 190 12.38 -7.34 -4.92
CA THR A 190 12.32 -5.95 -5.36
C THR A 190 12.63 -5.03 -4.20
N ALA A 191 13.70 -4.26 -4.34
CA ALA A 191 14.10 -3.21 -3.40
C ALA A 191 13.55 -1.84 -3.84
N THR A 192 13.38 -0.94 -2.89
CA THR A 192 13.03 0.47 -3.10
C THR A 192 14.07 1.39 -2.45
N ASP A 193 14.15 2.65 -2.88
CA ASP A 193 15.10 3.63 -2.34
C ASP A 193 14.88 3.89 -0.85
N VAL A 194 13.61 3.92 -0.46
CA VAL A 194 13.18 4.03 0.94
C VAL A 194 12.29 2.85 1.26
N LEU A 195 12.57 2.17 2.36
CA LEU A 195 11.71 1.17 2.97
C LEU A 195 11.21 1.72 4.31
N VAL A 196 9.91 1.68 4.53
CA VAL A 196 9.27 2.03 5.80
C VAL A 196 8.59 0.78 6.35
N THR A 197 9.04 0.31 7.52
CA THR A 197 8.47 -0.87 8.18
C THR A 197 7.79 -0.47 9.49
N ALA A 198 6.67 -1.09 9.79
CA ALA A 198 6.00 -1.01 11.09
C ALA A 198 5.46 -2.40 11.45
N GLY A 199 4.76 -2.53 12.58
CA GLY A 199 4.07 -3.78 12.92
C GLY A 199 2.77 -4.02 12.14
N VAL A 200 2.31 -3.03 11.38
CA VAL A 200 1.17 -3.02 10.46
C VAL A 200 1.47 -1.96 9.40
N SER A 201 1.34 -2.26 8.11
CA SER A 201 1.68 -1.31 7.03
C SER A 201 0.80 -0.05 7.04
N ASN A 202 -0.48 -0.18 7.43
CA ASN A 202 -1.37 0.95 7.65
C ASN A 202 -0.76 1.97 8.62
N TRP A 203 -0.16 1.52 9.73
CA TRP A 203 0.46 2.42 10.72
C TRP A 203 1.67 3.15 10.17
N ALA A 204 2.49 2.49 9.35
CA ALA A 204 3.60 3.13 8.66
C ALA A 204 3.09 4.26 7.73
N CYS A 205 2.01 4.02 6.98
CA CYS A 205 1.39 5.06 6.17
C CYS A 205 0.86 6.22 7.02
N TYR A 206 0.23 5.95 8.16
CA TYR A 206 -0.27 7.00 9.07
C TYR A 206 0.87 7.85 9.62
N ALA A 207 2.00 7.24 9.99
CA ALA A 207 3.19 7.96 10.44
C ALA A 207 3.81 8.83 9.33
N VAL A 208 3.86 8.35 8.09
CA VAL A 208 4.32 9.12 6.92
C VAL A 208 3.37 10.30 6.65
N ALA A 209 2.06 10.06 6.66
CA ALA A 209 1.04 11.09 6.49
C ALA A 209 1.14 12.17 7.58
N ALA A 210 1.28 11.77 8.84
CA ALA A 210 1.41 12.67 9.98
C ALA A 210 2.72 13.48 9.93
N SER A 211 3.82 12.85 9.50
CA SER A 211 5.10 13.53 9.26
C SER A 211 4.99 14.58 8.15
N LEU A 212 4.25 14.28 7.08
CA LEU A 212 3.98 15.24 6.01
C LEU A 212 3.11 16.41 6.52
N ALA A 213 2.05 16.13 7.28
CA ALA A 213 1.21 17.14 7.91
C ALA A 213 2.01 18.09 8.81
N ALA A 214 2.86 17.54 9.69
CA ALA A 214 3.74 18.33 10.57
C ALA A 214 4.73 19.18 9.76
N ARG A 215 5.41 18.60 8.76
CA ARG A 215 6.37 19.32 7.91
C ARG A 215 5.71 20.44 7.10
N ARG A 216 4.43 20.31 6.77
CA ARG A 216 3.63 21.34 6.09
C ARG A 216 2.97 22.32 7.04
N ARG A 217 3.07 22.11 8.36
CA ARG A 217 2.34 22.87 9.41
C ARG A 217 0.84 22.89 9.16
N ARG A 218 0.30 21.74 8.77
CA ARG A 218 -1.10 21.54 8.38
C ARG A 218 -1.71 20.43 9.23
N PRO A 219 -2.00 20.69 10.52
CA PRO A 219 -2.55 19.68 11.43
C PRO A 219 -3.95 19.19 11.00
N ASP A 220 -4.65 19.95 10.16
CA ASP A 220 -5.90 19.56 9.51
C ASP A 220 -5.77 18.36 8.54
N LEU A 221 -4.53 17.98 8.19
CA LEU A 221 -4.24 16.80 7.37
C LEU A 221 -4.04 15.51 8.18
N LEU A 222 -4.00 15.59 9.51
CA LEU A 222 -3.81 14.43 10.37
C LEU A 222 -5.01 13.49 10.24
N HIS A 223 -4.72 12.20 10.10
CA HIS A 223 -5.70 11.13 10.27
C HIS A 223 -6.08 11.03 11.74
N THR A 224 -7.38 10.96 12.05
CA THR A 224 -7.86 10.98 13.44
C THR A 224 -8.35 9.60 13.89
N PRO A 225 -8.43 9.36 15.21
CA PRO A 225 -9.02 8.14 15.75
C PRO A 225 -10.44 7.86 15.23
N GLU A 226 -11.25 8.91 15.07
CA GLU A 226 -12.62 8.80 14.54
C GLU A 226 -12.62 8.44 13.05
N ASP A 227 -11.71 9.01 12.27
CA ASP A 227 -11.55 8.64 10.87
C ASP A 227 -11.07 7.18 10.72
N GLU A 228 -10.20 6.69 11.61
CA GLU A 228 -9.75 5.30 11.59
C GLU A 228 -10.86 4.30 11.91
N ASP A 229 -11.61 4.53 13.00
CA ASP A 229 -12.75 3.68 13.36
C ASP A 229 -13.75 3.60 12.19
N ARG A 230 -14.08 4.75 11.60
CA ARG A 230 -14.98 4.83 10.45
C ARG A 230 -14.42 4.11 9.22
N LEU A 231 -13.15 4.30 8.89
CA LEU A 231 -12.54 3.77 7.68
C LEU A 231 -12.40 2.24 7.75
N LEU A 232 -11.93 1.69 8.87
CA LEU A 232 -11.79 0.24 9.05
C LEU A 232 -13.15 -0.46 9.08
N ARG A 233 -14.15 0.13 9.74
CA ARG A 233 -15.54 -0.38 9.68
C ARG A 233 -16.11 -0.32 8.27
N PHE A 234 -15.82 0.73 7.51
CA PHE A 234 -16.23 0.76 6.11
C PHE A 234 -15.55 -0.34 5.28
N GLY A 235 -14.30 -0.69 5.60
CA GLY A 235 -13.62 -1.87 5.05
C GLY A 235 -14.40 -3.17 5.27
N VAL A 236 -15.02 -3.34 6.45
CA VAL A 236 -15.90 -4.50 6.74
C VAL A 236 -17.08 -4.55 5.78
N GLU A 237 -17.73 -3.42 5.51
CA GLU A 237 -18.86 -3.32 4.57
C GLU A 237 -18.44 -3.65 3.12
N LEU A 238 -17.18 -3.41 2.77
CA LEU A 238 -16.60 -3.79 1.48
C LEU A 238 -16.14 -5.26 1.44
N GLY A 239 -16.15 -5.96 2.57
CA GLY A 239 -15.69 -7.35 2.69
C GLY A 239 -14.17 -7.50 2.77
N LEU A 240 -13.45 -6.48 3.23
CA LEU A 240 -12.01 -6.59 3.48
C LEU A 240 -11.72 -7.58 4.61
N LEU A 241 -10.71 -8.41 4.41
CA LEU A 241 -10.42 -9.55 5.27
C LEU A 241 -9.33 -9.22 6.30
N ASP A 242 -9.49 -9.66 7.56
CA ASP A 242 -8.34 -9.91 8.43
C ASP A 242 -7.65 -11.19 7.90
N ALA A 243 -6.50 -11.05 7.24
CA ALA A 243 -5.84 -12.18 6.57
C ALA A 243 -5.42 -13.29 7.54
N LEU A 244 -4.99 -12.92 8.75
CA LEU A 244 -4.48 -13.83 9.77
C LEU A 244 -5.61 -14.63 10.43
N ARG A 245 -6.77 -14.00 10.67
CA ARG A 245 -7.94 -14.69 11.22
C ARG A 245 -8.80 -15.36 10.17
N GLY A 246 -8.86 -14.76 8.99
CA GLY A 246 -9.74 -15.20 7.92
C GLY A 246 -11.19 -14.84 8.06
N THR A 247 -11.48 -13.79 8.80
CA THR A 247 -12.81 -13.25 9.04
C THR A 247 -12.90 -11.84 8.46
N ILE A 248 -14.13 -11.41 8.18
CA ILE A 248 -14.42 -10.02 7.83
C ILE A 248 -14.83 -9.34 9.14
N ASP A 249 -13.93 -8.54 9.67
CA ASP A 249 -14.12 -7.71 10.84
C ASP A 249 -13.17 -6.50 10.75
N ALA A 250 -13.25 -5.59 11.72
CA ALA A 250 -12.47 -4.35 11.71
C ALA A 250 -11.09 -4.50 12.37
N ASP A 251 -10.68 -5.72 12.72
CA ASP A 251 -9.34 -6.01 13.20
C ASP A 251 -8.40 -6.13 11.99
N VAL A 252 -7.17 -5.64 12.11
CA VAL A 252 -6.16 -5.72 11.05
C VAL A 252 -4.99 -6.54 11.60
N ASP A 253 -4.54 -7.55 10.86
CA ASP A 253 -3.49 -8.49 11.30
C ASP A 253 -3.73 -9.11 12.67
N ALA A 254 -4.96 -9.55 12.92
CA ALA A 254 -5.42 -10.08 14.20
C ALA A 254 -5.31 -9.09 15.39
N ILE A 255 -5.02 -7.81 15.14
CA ILE A 255 -4.97 -6.76 16.16
C ILE A 255 -6.34 -6.09 16.27
N PRO A 256 -6.91 -5.95 17.49
CA PRO A 256 -8.23 -5.34 17.67
C PRO A 256 -8.32 -3.90 17.17
N LEU A 257 -9.44 -3.53 16.54
CA LEU A 257 -9.76 -2.16 16.08
C LEU A 257 -9.32 -1.06 17.06
N ALA A 258 -9.60 -1.24 18.35
CA ALA A 258 -9.27 -0.28 19.41
C ALA A 258 -7.77 0.06 19.47
N SER A 259 -6.89 -0.87 19.10
CA SER A 259 -5.45 -0.65 19.05
C SER A 259 -5.06 0.23 17.86
N HIS A 260 -5.69 0.06 16.69
CA HIS A 260 -5.45 0.91 15.52
C HIS A 260 -5.87 2.35 15.81
N VAL A 261 -7.05 2.54 16.41
CA VAL A 261 -7.56 3.84 16.88
C VAL A 261 -6.58 4.50 17.88
N ALA A 262 -6.08 3.73 18.85
CA ALA A 262 -5.10 4.23 19.82
C ALA A 262 -3.75 4.59 19.17
N MET A 263 -3.30 3.80 18.19
CA MET A 263 -2.07 4.09 17.44
C MET A 263 -2.18 5.40 16.65
N VAL A 264 -3.33 5.67 16.02
CA VAL A 264 -3.58 6.94 15.32
C VAL A 264 -3.54 8.12 16.29
N GLU A 265 -4.10 7.99 17.49
CA GLU A 265 -4.02 9.04 18.51
C GLU A 265 -2.57 9.36 18.90
N LEU A 266 -1.76 8.33 19.13
CA LEU A 266 -0.35 8.50 19.50
C LEU A 266 0.48 9.13 18.36
N ILE A 267 0.25 8.70 17.11
CA ILE A 267 0.91 9.27 15.94
C ILE A 267 0.51 10.74 15.76
N GLY A 268 -0.79 11.05 15.90
CA GLY A 268 -1.30 12.41 15.80
C GLY A 268 -0.70 13.34 16.85
N GLU A 269 -0.57 12.88 18.10
CA GLU A 269 0.01 13.66 19.18
C GLU A 269 1.51 13.92 18.97
N ALA A 270 2.25 12.92 18.50
CA ALA A 270 3.66 13.10 18.13
C ALA A 270 3.83 14.16 17.03
N ALA A 271 2.97 14.13 16.00
CA ALA A 271 3.02 15.09 14.90
C ALA A 271 2.65 16.52 15.33
N ARG A 272 1.64 16.68 16.20
CA ARG A 272 1.25 17.99 16.76
C ARG A 272 2.40 18.62 17.55
N ARG A 273 3.12 17.83 18.36
CA ARG A 273 4.29 18.30 19.13
C ARG A 273 5.48 18.67 18.25
N ALA A 274 5.62 18.04 17.07
CA ALA A 274 6.72 18.29 16.16
C ALA A 274 6.61 19.64 15.41
N VAL A 275 5.42 20.26 15.39
CA VAL A 275 5.24 21.63 14.88
C VAL A 275 5.56 22.59 16.04
N PRO A 276 6.65 23.38 15.97
CA PRO A 276 6.94 24.36 17.02
C PRO A 276 5.75 25.30 17.18
N GLY A 277 5.29 25.50 18.42
CA GLY A 277 4.35 26.57 18.74
C GLY A 277 4.95 27.92 18.36
N GLU A 278 4.12 28.82 17.84
CA GLU A 278 4.49 30.23 17.65
C GLU A 278 4.87 30.91 18.98
#